data_AF-A0A7J4QUR1-F1
#
_entry.id   AF-A0A7J4QUR1-F1
#
_cell.length_a   1.000
_cell.length_b   1.000
_cell.length_c   1.000
_cell.angle_alpha   90.00
_cell.angle_beta   90.00
_cell.angle_gamma   90.00
#
_symmetry.space_group_name_H-M   'P 1'
#
loop_
_entity.id
_entity.type
_entity.pdbx_description
1 polymer ?
#
loop_
_entity_poly.entity_id
_entity_poly.type
_entity_poly.pdbx_seq_one_letter_code
_entity_poly.pdbx_strand_id
1 'polypeptide(L)' 'MRRHDKRNNPRKAHVRHILVPDKPSARGIIEEISKAKNPLKVFKKSAKKFSTCPSGSKKGDLGEFVEG' A
#
# COMPACT_ATOMS: atom_id res chain seq x y z
N MET A 1 17.21 -21.31 16.18
CA MET A 1 16.00 -20.92 16.96
C MET A 1 15.07 -19.93 16.25
N ARG A 2 15.53 -18.94 15.46
CA ARG A 2 14.67 -17.86 14.89
C ARG A 2 13.61 -18.22 13.83
N ARG A 3 13.63 -19.42 13.24
CA ARG A 3 12.69 -19.78 12.14
C ARG A 3 11.39 -20.43 12.62
N HIS A 4 11.39 -21.11 13.76
CA HIS A 4 10.19 -21.78 14.28
C HIS A 4 9.19 -20.80 14.92
N ASP A 5 9.68 -19.76 15.61
CA ASP A 5 8.82 -18.73 16.22
C ASP A 5 8.01 -17.94 15.19
N LYS A 6 8.62 -17.61 14.03
CA LYS A 6 7.94 -16.92 12.93
C LYS A 6 6.81 -17.74 12.30
N ARG A 7 6.91 -19.08 12.32
CA ARG A 7 5.89 -19.97 11.75
C ARG A 7 4.71 -20.19 12.71
N ASN A 8 4.98 -20.18 14.01
CA ASN A 8 3.98 -20.42 15.04
C ASN A 8 3.20 -19.16 15.45
N ASN A 9 3.75 -17.97 15.24
CA ASN A 9 3.03 -16.71 15.41
C ASN A 9 3.39 -15.72 14.28
N PRO A 10 2.77 -15.88 13.10
CA PRO A 10 3.21 -15.15 11.93
C PRO A 10 2.72 -13.70 11.98
N ARG A 11 3.59 -12.76 11.59
CA ARG A 11 3.27 -11.34 11.61
C ARG A 11 2.21 -11.04 10.57
N LYS A 12 1.22 -10.24 10.96
CA LYS A 12 0.12 -9.81 10.10
C LYS A 12 0.22 -8.31 9.83
N ALA A 13 -0.11 -7.90 8.62
CA ALA A 13 -0.13 -6.50 8.23
C ALA A 13 -1.34 -6.21 7.36
N HIS A 14 -2.09 -5.18 7.72
CA HIS A 14 -3.12 -4.62 6.87
C HIS A 14 -2.50 -3.59 5.93
N VAL A 15 -2.57 -3.82 4.61
CA VAL A 15 -1.84 -3.01 3.62
C VAL A 15 -2.74 -2.40 2.56
N ARG A 16 -2.23 -1.31 1.98
CA ARG A 16 -2.79 -0.68 0.80
C ARG A 16 -1.70 -0.46 -0.23
N HIS A 17 -2.05 -0.51 -1.51
CA HIS A 17 -1.10 -0.20 -2.59
C HIS A 17 -1.67 0.78 -3.62
N ILE A 18 -0.80 1.27 -4.49
CA ILE A 18 -1.15 1.99 -5.70
C ILE A 18 -0.33 1.35 -6.83
N LEU A 19 -1.01 0.80 -7.83
CA LEU A 19 -0.36 0.22 -9.00
C LEU A 19 -0.37 1.23 -10.15
N VAL A 20 0.79 1.59 -10.68
CA VAL A 20 0.94 2.52 -11.81
C VAL A 20 1.85 1.90 -12.87
N PRO A 21 1.68 2.28 -14.16
CA PRO A 21 2.42 1.64 -15.26
C PRO A 21 3.90 2.02 -15.31
N ASP A 22 4.27 3.20 -14.80
CA ASP A 22 5.60 3.76 -14.95
C ASP A 22 6.20 4.30 -13.65
N LYS A 23 7.54 4.30 -13.60
CA LYS A 23 8.33 4.74 -12.44
C LYS A 23 8.21 6.24 -12.14
N PRO A 24 8.20 7.16 -13.13
CA PRO A 24 7.97 8.58 -12.88
C PRO A 24 6.65 8.86 -12.13
N SER A 25 5.54 8.27 -12.57
CA SER A 25 4.23 8.38 -11.92
C SER A 25 4.28 7.92 -10.46
N ALA A 26 4.92 6.77 -10.20
CA ALA A 26 5.09 6.25 -8.84
C ALA A 26 5.84 7.23 -7.94
N ARG A 27 6.94 7.81 -8.44
CA ARG A 27 7.75 8.77 -7.69
C ARG A 27 6.98 10.05 -7.37
N GLY A 28 6.25 10.60 -8.34
CA GLY A 28 5.43 11.79 -8.13
C GLY A 28 4.37 11.58 -7.04
N ILE A 29 3.69 10.42 -7.05
CA ILE A 29 2.70 10.06 -6.04
C ILE A 29 3.34 9.92 -4.65
N ILE A 30 4.52 9.30 -4.55
CA ILE A 30 5.26 9.17 -3.27
C ILE A 30 5.60 10.55 -2.71
N GLU A 31 6.09 11.47 -3.54
CA GLU A 31 6.41 12.83 -3.10
C GLU A 31 5.18 13.60 -2.63
N GLU A 32 4.07 13.51 -3.37
CA GLU A 32 2.80 14.16 -3.01
C GLU A 32 2.32 13.65 -1.64
N ILE A 33 2.34 12.34 -1.43
CA ILE A 33 1.91 11.71 -0.17
C ILE A 33 2.84 12.11 0.98
N SER A 34 4.15 12.15 0.74
CA SER A 34 5.16 12.47 1.76
C SER A 34 5.12 13.93 2.20
N LYS A 35 4.82 14.86 1.28
CA LYS A 35 4.71 16.29 1.56
C LYS A 35 3.33 16.69 2.12
N ALA A 36 2.34 15.79 2.05
CA ALA A 36 0.98 16.11 2.46
C ALA A 36 0.84 16.22 3.99
N LYS A 37 0.02 17.19 4.44
CA LYS A 37 -0.38 17.31 5.85
C LYS A 37 -1.11 16.07 6.38
N ASN A 38 -1.81 15.34 5.50
CA ASN A 38 -2.53 14.11 5.82
C ASN A 38 -2.19 12.99 4.81
N PRO A 39 -1.04 12.29 4.97
CA PRO A 39 -0.54 11.31 4.01
C PRO A 39 -1.55 10.20 3.68
N LEU A 40 -2.25 9.67 4.68
CA LEU A 40 -3.24 8.61 4.48
C LEU A 40 -4.45 9.07 3.66
N LYS A 41 -4.88 10.33 3.82
CA LYS A 41 -6.01 10.88 3.05
C LYS A 41 -5.62 11.08 1.59
N VAL A 42 -4.39 11.57 1.35
CA VAL A 42 -3.84 11.74 0.00
C VAL A 42 -3.63 10.39 -0.66
N PHE A 43 -3.02 9.42 0.04
CA PHE A 43 -2.87 8.05 -0.43
C PHE A 43 -4.19 7.47 -0.94
N LYS A 44 -5.26 7.55 -0.14
CA LYS A 44 -6.58 7.01 -0.52
C LYS A 44 -7.16 7.68 -1.77
N LYS A 45 -6.92 8.98 -1.94
CA LYS A 45 -7.34 9.73 -3.14
C LYS A 45 -6.51 9.33 -4.36
N SER A 46 -5.19 9.29 -4.23
CA SER A 46 -4.26 8.90 -5.29
C SER A 46 -4.49 7.45 -5.71
N ALA A 47 -4.76 6.54 -4.77
CA ALA A 47 -5.13 5.16 -5.07
C ALA A 47 -6.42 5.07 -5.90
N LYS A 48 -7.45 5.85 -5.55
CA LYS A 48 -8.70 5.88 -6.33
C LYS A 48 -8.52 6.47 -7.73
N LYS A 49 -7.61 7.43 -7.89
CA LYS A 49 -7.42 8.20 -9.13
C LYS A 49 -6.45 7.53 -10.11
N PHE A 50 -5.35 6.97 -9.60
CA PHE A 50 -4.21 6.56 -10.41
C PHE A 50 -3.95 5.05 -10.39
N SER A 51 -4.47 4.32 -9.40
CA SER A 51 -4.20 2.87 -9.32
C SER A 51 -4.91 2.13 -10.44
N THR A 52 -4.18 1.35 -11.22
CA THR A 52 -4.72 0.46 -12.25
C THR A 52 -5.19 -0.88 -11.70
N CYS A 53 -4.85 -1.20 -10.44
CA CYS A 53 -5.35 -2.40 -9.76
C CYS A 53 -6.85 -2.25 -9.42
N PRO A 54 -7.68 -3.31 -9.52
CA PRO A 54 -9.08 -3.29 -9.09
C PRO A 54 -9.31 -2.80 -7.66
N SER A 55 -8.30 -2.94 -6.79
CA SER A 55 -8.29 -2.39 -5.41
C SER A 55 -8.41 -0.86 -5.37
N GLY A 56 -8.14 -0.15 -6.46
CA GLY A 56 -8.28 1.31 -6.57
C GLY A 56 -9.69 1.81 -6.22
N SER A 57 -10.72 1.05 -6.59
CA SER A 57 -12.12 1.31 -6.21
C SER A 57 -12.33 1.33 -4.69
N LYS A 58 -11.58 0.49 -3.97
CA LYS A 58 -11.52 0.40 -2.51
C LYS A 58 -10.41 1.27 -1.90
N LYS A 59 -9.94 2.28 -2.62
CA LYS A 59 -8.86 3.19 -2.17
C LYS A 59 -7.53 2.45 -1.91
N GLY A 60 -7.25 1.44 -2.73
CA GLY A 60 -6.02 0.64 -2.69
C GLY A 60 -6.02 -0.45 -1.61
N ASP A 61 -7.16 -0.74 -0.99
CA ASP A 61 -7.24 -1.69 0.12
C ASP A 61 -7.08 -3.14 -0.35
N LEU A 62 -6.12 -3.84 0.25
CA LEU A 62 -5.83 -5.24 -0.02
C LEU A 62 -6.16 -6.16 1.18
N GLY A 63 -6.53 -5.60 2.33
CA GLY A 63 -6.80 -6.36 3.54
C GLY A 63 -5.53 -6.79 4.29
N GLU A 64 -5.68 -7.83 5.11
CA GLU A 64 -4.62 -8.36 5.97
C GLU A 64 -3.83 -9.47 5.28
N PHE A 65 -2.50 -9.35 5.35
CA PHE A 65 -1.55 -10.34 4.84
C PHE A 65 -0.72 -10.91 5.98
N VAL A 66 -0.32 -12.16 5.81
CA VAL A 66 0.63 -12.84 6.68
C VAL A 66 2.03 -12.73 6.04
N GLU A 67 3.06 -12.46 6.84
CA GLU A 67 4.46 -12.51 6.38
C GLU A 67 4.75 -13.93 5.83
N GLY A 68 5.14 -14.01 4.55
CA GLY A 68 5.45 -15.25 3.83
C GLY A 68 6.84 -15.81 4.13
#